data_AF-A0A516NR71-F1
#
_entry.id   AF-A0A516NR71-F1
#
_cell.length_a   1.000
_cell.length_b   1.000
_cell.length_c   1.000
_cell.angle_alpha   90.00
_cell.angle_beta   90.00
_cell.angle_gamma   90.00
#
_symmetry.space_group_name_H-M   'P 1'
#
loop_
_entity.id
_entity.type
_entity.pdbx_description
1 polymer ?
#
loop_
_entity_poly.entity_id
_entity_poly.type
_entity_poly.pdbx_seq_one_letter_code
_entity_poly.pdbx_strand_id
1 'polypeptide(L)'
;MDRFLVLHDYGISRAWWWVRASSPREILETFAEVEVIEDEELLEQARHLRLDETAVDADDLPPGLRDLRDQRRAQRSRPGFGALVGRGIVHLRQSEGAFVALMELGPDGHRLREVAIAGDGTVLRTGADEWPAHPPVDLYDPELARHTISRDEFEFAWAAAGADDDA
;
A
#
# COMPACT_ATOMS: atom_id res chain seq x y z
N MET A 1 6.93 5.54 24.10
CA MET A 1 6.16 4.75 23.12
C MET A 1 4.84 5.45 22.96
N ASP A 2 4.59 5.88 21.74
CA ASP A 2 3.34 6.51 21.33
C ASP A 2 2.39 5.43 20.81
N ARG A 3 1.12 5.81 20.67
CA ARG A 3 0.04 4.92 20.23
C ARG A 3 -0.35 5.29 18.80
N PHE A 4 -0.31 4.30 17.91
CA PHE A 4 -0.62 4.46 16.49
C PHE A 4 -1.81 3.60 16.12
N LEU A 5 -2.70 4.14 15.28
CA LEU A 5 -3.77 3.36 14.68
C LEU A 5 -3.22 2.63 13.47
N VAL A 6 -3.39 1.32 13.43
CA VAL A 6 -2.88 0.45 12.38
C VAL A 6 -4.04 -0.24 11.70
N LEU A 7 -4.05 -0.18 10.38
CA LEU A 7 -5.03 -0.80 9.50
C LEU A 7 -4.34 -1.88 8.65
N HIS A 8 -5.02 -3.00 8.46
CA HIS A 8 -4.74 -3.91 7.36
C HIS A 8 -6.03 -4.19 6.60
N ASP A 9 -5.96 -4.07 5.27
CA ASP A 9 -7.08 -4.31 4.37
C ASP A 9 -6.93 -5.69 3.71
N TYR A 10 -7.83 -6.62 4.04
CA TYR A 10 -7.91 -7.96 3.46
C TYR A 10 -8.69 -7.97 2.12
N GLY A 11 -9.02 -6.81 1.56
CA GLY A 11 -9.80 -6.61 0.34
C GLY A 11 -11.32 -6.71 0.57
N ILE A 12 -11.79 -7.77 1.24
CA ILE A 12 -13.22 -7.97 1.58
C ILE A 12 -13.56 -7.52 3.01
N SER A 13 -12.55 -7.29 3.84
CA SER A 13 -12.69 -6.85 5.22
C SER A 13 -11.48 -6.04 5.65
N ARG A 14 -11.64 -5.24 6.70
CA ARG A 14 -10.58 -4.43 7.28
C ARG A 14 -10.40 -4.78 8.74
N ALA A 15 -9.16 -4.86 9.19
CA ALA A 15 -8.83 -5.07 10.59
C ALA A 15 -8.01 -3.90 11.13
N TRP A 16 -8.32 -3.51 12.37
CA TRP A 16 -7.80 -2.31 13.01
C TRP A 16 -7.26 -2.64 14.38
N TRP A 17 -6.11 -2.08 14.72
CA TRP A 17 -5.47 -2.25 16.02
C TRP A 17 -4.85 -0.94 16.49
N TRP A 18 -4.76 -0.79 17.82
CA TRP A 18 -3.85 0.18 18.40
C TRP A 18 -2.50 -0.48 18.65
N VAL A 19 -1.43 0.06 18.08
CA VAL A 19 -0.07 -0.45 18.27
C VAL A 19 0.77 0.60 19.00
N ARG A 20 1.41 0.19 20.09
CA ARG A 20 2.38 1.02 20.80
C ARG A 20 3.78 0.81 20.22
N ALA A 21 4.39 1.89 19.75
CA ALA A 21 5.71 1.88 19.12
C ALA A 21 6.45 3.19 19.39
N SER A 22 7.69 3.27 18.96
CA SER A 22 8.54 4.47 19.02
C SER A 22 8.32 5.39 17.82
N SER A 23 7.82 4.86 16.70
CA SER A 23 7.51 5.61 15.48
C SER A 23 6.60 4.81 14.52
N PRO A 24 5.92 5.46 13.55
CA PRO A 24 5.23 4.77 12.47
C PRO A 24 6.17 3.86 11.67
N ARG A 25 7.41 4.30 11.46
CA ARG A 25 8.44 3.54 10.75
C ARG A 25 8.71 2.19 11.41
N GLU A 26 8.78 2.14 12.75
CA GLU A 26 9.00 0.88 13.47
C GLU A 26 7.87 -0.13 13.22
N ILE A 27 6.62 0.35 13.13
CA ILE A 27 5.45 -0.47 12.83
C ILE A 27 5.54 -1.00 11.40
N LEU A 28 5.76 -0.10 10.43
CA LEU A 28 5.89 -0.47 9.01
C LEU A 28 7.08 -1.38 8.76
N GLU A 29 8.17 -1.28 9.52
CA GLU A 29 9.30 -2.20 9.41
C GLU A 29 8.98 -3.58 10.01
N THR A 30 8.06 -3.66 10.98
CA THR A 30 7.75 -4.86 11.79
C THR A 30 6.61 -5.69 11.23
N PHE A 31 5.56 -5.07 10.70
CA PHE A 31 4.39 -5.74 10.13
C PHE A 31 4.30 -5.48 8.63
N ALA A 32 4.03 -6.53 7.85
CA ALA A 32 3.81 -6.41 6.41
C ALA A 32 2.41 -5.88 6.12
N GLU A 33 2.23 -5.21 4.98
CA GLU A 33 0.91 -4.83 4.44
C GLU A 33 0.01 -4.02 5.39
N VAL A 34 0.59 -3.37 6.40
CA VAL A 34 -0.15 -2.47 7.29
C VAL A 34 0.01 -1.02 6.87
N GLU A 35 -1.04 -0.24 7.12
CA GLU A 35 -1.06 1.21 7.03
C GLU A 35 -1.07 1.80 8.44
N VAL A 36 -0.28 2.84 8.67
CA VAL A 36 -0.36 3.65 9.89
C VAL A 36 -1.19 4.87 9.58
N ILE A 37 -2.33 5.00 10.26
CA ILE A 37 -3.34 6.01 9.95
C ILE A 37 -2.97 7.31 10.66
N GLU A 38 -2.80 8.38 9.87
CA GLU A 38 -2.50 9.73 10.35
C GLU A 38 -3.70 10.69 10.26
N ASP A 39 -4.77 10.29 9.56
CA ASP A 39 -5.98 11.09 9.42
C ASP A 39 -6.65 11.33 10.78
N GLU A 40 -6.81 12.61 11.15
CA GLU A 40 -7.30 13.01 12.47
C GLU A 40 -8.77 12.59 12.67
N GLU A 41 -9.59 12.61 11.62
CA GLU A 41 -11.00 12.21 11.71
C GLU A 41 -11.10 10.70 11.99
N LEU A 42 -10.37 9.87 11.25
CA LEU A 42 -10.31 8.43 11.46
C LEU A 42 -9.74 8.08 12.84
N LEU A 43 -8.71 8.82 13.30
CA LEU A 43 -8.15 8.67 14.62
C LEU A 43 -9.18 8.96 15.73
N GLU A 44 -9.95 10.04 15.62
CA GLU A 44 -11.01 10.35 16.58
C GLU A 44 -12.14 9.31 16.53
N GLN A 45 -12.57 8.88 15.35
CA GLN A 45 -13.57 7.80 15.21
C GLN A 45 -13.09 6.51 15.89
N ALA A 46 -11.84 6.10 15.65
CA ALA A 46 -11.26 4.88 16.19
C ALA A 46 -11.14 4.90 17.72
N ARG A 47 -11.00 6.07 18.36
CA ARG A 47 -10.98 6.20 19.83
C ARG A 47 -12.29 5.77 20.48
N HIS A 48 -13.40 5.83 19.75
CA HIS A 48 -14.71 5.40 20.22
C HIS A 48 -14.97 3.90 19.97
N LEU A 49 -14.11 3.23 19.21
CA LEU A 49 -14.20 1.80 18.94
C LEU A 49 -13.44 0.98 20.00
N ARG A 50 -13.93 -0.23 20.27
CA ARG A 50 -13.23 -1.21 21.12
C ARG A 50 -12.26 -2.02 20.27
N LEU A 51 -11.13 -1.43 19.93
CA LEU A 51 -10.06 -2.08 19.18
C LEU A 51 -9.04 -2.72 20.14
N ASP A 52 -8.48 -3.85 19.74
CA ASP A 52 -7.38 -4.48 20.46
C ASP A 52 -6.15 -3.58 20.47
N GLU A 53 -5.38 -3.62 21.56
CA GLU A 53 -4.16 -2.84 21.72
C GLU A 53 -2.99 -3.73 22.10
N THR A 54 -1.84 -3.56 21.45
CA THR A 54 -0.62 -4.32 21.72
C THR A 54 0.65 -3.46 21.56
N ALA A 55 1.76 -3.90 22.15
CA ALA A 55 3.07 -3.32 21.87
C ALA A 55 3.65 -3.93 20.59
N VAL A 56 4.40 -3.15 19.81
CA VAL A 56 5.01 -3.58 18.54
C VAL A 56 5.90 -4.82 18.71
N ASP A 57 6.54 -4.96 19.86
CA ASP A 57 7.46 -6.04 20.22
C ASP A 57 6.83 -7.10 21.13
N ALA A 58 5.52 -7.04 21.38
CA ALA A 58 4.85 -8.01 22.25
C ALA A 58 5.01 -9.45 21.72
N ASP A 59 5.25 -10.39 22.63
CA ASP A 59 5.34 -11.82 22.30
C ASP A 59 3.97 -12.37 21.86
N ASP A 60 2.90 -11.93 22.52
CA ASP A 60 1.52 -12.33 22.24
C ASP A 60 0.76 -11.25 21.47
N LEU A 61 0.86 -11.32 20.14
CA LEU A 61 0.12 -10.45 19.24
C LEU A 61 -1.29 -11.00 18.94
N PRO A 62 -2.27 -10.12 18.70
CA PRO A 62 -3.56 -10.50 18.15
C PRO A 62 -3.43 -11.34 16.86
N PRO A 63 -4.40 -12.25 16.61
CA PRO A 63 -4.50 -12.92 15.31
C PRO A 63 -4.55 -11.89 14.16
N GLY A 64 -3.88 -12.18 13.03
CA GLY A 64 -3.66 -11.21 11.96
C GLY A 64 -2.31 -10.49 12.07
N LEU A 65 -2.09 -9.67 13.12
CA LEU A 65 -0.81 -8.98 13.31
C LEU A 65 0.38 -9.95 13.45
N ARG A 66 0.17 -11.13 14.04
CA ARG A 66 1.19 -12.18 14.11
C ARG A 66 1.62 -12.65 12.72
N ASP A 67 0.66 -12.90 11.84
CA ASP A 67 0.92 -13.41 10.48
C ASP A 67 1.64 -12.34 9.65
N LEU A 68 1.22 -11.07 9.77
CA LEU A 68 1.87 -9.93 9.11
C LEU A 68 3.30 -9.71 9.62
N ARG A 69 3.57 -9.96 10.91
CA ARG A 69 4.93 -9.93 11.46
C ARG A 69 5.81 -11.04 10.89
N ASP A 70 5.27 -12.25 10.79
CA ASP A 70 6.01 -13.40 10.27
C ASP A 70 6.26 -13.26 8.76
N GLN A 71 5.29 -12.74 8.01
CA GLN A 71 5.47 -12.35 6.60
C GLN A 71 6.59 -11.32 6.47
N ARG A 72 6.57 -10.26 7.28
CA ARG A 72 7.62 -9.23 7.24
C ARG A 72 9.00 -9.78 7.57
N ARG A 73 9.10 -10.68 8.54
CA ARG A 73 10.35 -11.39 8.87
C ARG A 73 10.87 -12.20 7.68
N ALA A 74 9.99 -12.91 6.98
CA ALA A 74 10.36 -13.67 5.78
C ALA A 74 10.79 -12.77 4.61
N GLN A 75 10.18 -11.58 4.47
CA GLN A 75 10.54 -10.59 3.46
C GLN A 75 11.94 -10.00 3.70
N ARG A 76 12.31 -9.70 4.95
CA ARG A 76 13.57 -9.02 5.31
C ARG A 76 14.84 -9.67 4.76
N SER A 77 14.85 -10.99 4.61
CA SER A 77 16.02 -11.72 4.07
C SER A 77 16.06 -11.80 2.54
N ARG A 78 15.01 -11.34 1.85
CA ARG A 78 14.90 -11.46 0.38
C ARG A 78 15.60 -10.28 -0.29
N PRO A 79 16.29 -10.52 -1.42
CA PRO A 79 16.78 -9.42 -2.26
C PRO A 79 15.64 -8.49 -2.67
N GLY A 80 15.89 -7.18 -2.64
CA GLY A 80 14.89 -6.18 -2.99
C GLY A 80 14.02 -5.70 -1.82
N PHE A 81 14.14 -6.31 -0.63
CA PHE A 81 13.41 -5.84 0.55
C PHE A 81 13.66 -4.34 0.80
N GLY A 82 12.58 -3.57 0.91
CA GLY A 82 12.68 -2.12 1.15
C GLY A 82 13.28 -1.31 0.01
N ALA A 83 13.48 -1.88 -1.19
CA ALA A 83 14.19 -1.19 -2.28
C ALA A 83 13.47 0.08 -2.77
N LEU A 84 12.17 0.19 -2.49
CA LEU A 84 11.32 1.32 -2.89
C LEU A 84 11.03 2.29 -1.75
N VAL A 85 11.36 1.93 -0.51
CA VAL A 85 11.13 2.76 0.67
C VAL A 85 11.98 4.03 0.62
N GLY A 86 11.37 5.17 0.93
CA GLY A 86 12.05 6.47 0.93
C GLY A 86 12.32 7.02 -0.46
N ARG A 87 11.88 6.34 -1.53
CA ARG A 87 11.75 6.97 -2.84
C ARG A 87 10.58 7.96 -2.80
N GLY A 88 10.64 8.98 -3.64
CA GLY A 88 9.54 9.92 -3.83
C GLY A 88 8.40 9.24 -4.58
N ILE A 89 8.34 9.45 -5.89
CA ILE A 89 7.38 8.76 -6.76
C ILE A 89 7.96 7.44 -7.24
N VAL A 90 7.10 6.41 -7.28
CA VAL A 90 7.42 5.08 -7.80
C VAL A 90 6.41 4.71 -8.87
N HIS A 91 6.88 4.20 -10.01
CA HIS A 91 6.03 3.67 -11.07
C HIS A 91 6.13 2.15 -11.13
N LEU A 92 5.00 1.45 -11.10
CA LEU A 92 4.93 -0.02 -11.13
C LEU A 92 4.08 -0.51 -12.30
N ARG A 93 4.40 -1.71 -12.81
CA ARG A 93 3.54 -2.52 -13.67
C ARG A 93 3.26 -3.86 -13.00
N GLN A 94 1.98 -4.14 -12.75
CA GLN A 94 1.53 -5.41 -12.19
C GLN A 94 0.40 -6.02 -13.03
N SER A 95 0.31 -7.35 -13.00
CA SER A 95 -0.83 -8.05 -13.56
C SER A 95 -1.86 -8.25 -12.46
N GLU A 96 -3.05 -7.68 -12.63
CA GLU A 96 -4.20 -7.81 -11.74
C GLU A 96 -5.29 -8.61 -12.46
N GLY A 97 -5.28 -9.93 -12.31
CA GLY A 97 -6.22 -10.82 -12.97
C GLY A 97 -6.12 -10.74 -14.50
N ALA A 98 -7.17 -10.20 -15.14
CA ALA A 98 -7.25 -10.02 -16.60
C ALA A 98 -6.67 -8.70 -17.09
N PHE A 99 -6.19 -7.84 -16.18
CA PHE A 99 -5.68 -6.50 -16.49
C PHE A 99 -4.19 -6.41 -16.20
N VAL A 100 -3.52 -5.50 -16.90
CA VAL A 100 -2.21 -4.99 -16.54
C VAL A 100 -2.41 -3.58 -15.98
N ALA A 101 -2.14 -3.41 -14.69
CA ALA A 101 -2.19 -2.12 -14.02
C ALA A 101 -0.81 -1.46 -14.03
N LEU A 102 -0.75 -0.24 -14.55
CA LEU A 102 0.40 0.66 -14.41
C LEU A 102 0.02 1.67 -13.33
N MET A 103 0.79 1.75 -12.27
CA MET A 103 0.48 2.60 -11.12
C MET A 103 1.59 3.61 -10.89
N GLU A 104 1.20 4.85 -10.58
CA GLU A 104 2.05 5.85 -9.95
C GLU A 104 1.73 5.89 -8.46
N LEU A 105 2.73 5.62 -7.63
CA LEU A 105 2.62 5.59 -6.19
C LEU A 105 3.34 6.77 -5.54
N GLY A 106 2.73 7.31 -4.50
CA GLY A 106 3.34 8.24 -3.58
C GLY A 106 4.41 7.59 -2.69
N PRO A 107 5.14 8.39 -1.89
CA PRO A 107 6.21 7.91 -1.00
C PRO A 107 5.69 7.02 0.16
N ASP A 108 4.39 7.06 0.41
CA ASP A 108 3.64 6.27 1.39
C ASP A 108 3.01 5.01 0.77
N GLY A 109 3.15 4.82 -0.55
CA GLY A 109 2.59 3.68 -1.26
C GLY A 109 1.15 3.88 -1.75
N HIS A 110 0.51 5.02 -1.47
CA HIS A 110 -0.83 5.30 -2.01
C HIS A 110 -0.78 5.54 -3.52
N ARG A 111 -1.79 5.03 -4.23
CA ARG A 111 -1.95 5.23 -5.68
C ARG A 111 -2.36 6.68 -5.95
N LEU A 112 -1.56 7.37 -6.78
CA LEU A 112 -1.85 8.73 -7.25
C LEU A 112 -2.54 8.71 -8.61
N ARG A 113 -2.08 7.82 -9.50
CA ARG A 113 -2.60 7.62 -10.85
C ARG A 113 -2.51 6.15 -11.24
N GLU A 114 -3.46 5.69 -12.03
CA GLU A 114 -3.46 4.33 -12.56
C GLU A 114 -3.88 4.29 -14.03
N VAL A 115 -3.23 3.43 -14.81
CA VAL A 115 -3.68 3.01 -16.13
C VAL A 115 -3.92 1.50 -16.10
N ALA A 116 -5.18 1.09 -16.24
CA ALA A 116 -5.56 -0.31 -16.37
C ALA A 116 -5.71 -0.68 -17.85
N ILE A 117 -4.98 -1.70 -18.29
CA ILE A 117 -5.00 -2.20 -19.66
C ILE A 117 -5.64 -3.60 -19.64
N ALA A 118 -6.82 -3.73 -20.24
CA ALA A 118 -7.52 -5.00 -20.39
C ALA A 118 -6.88 -5.87 -21.48
N GLY A 119 -7.10 -7.18 -21.40
CA GLY A 119 -6.60 -8.13 -22.40
C GLY A 119 -7.15 -7.94 -23.83
N ASP A 120 -8.27 -7.21 -23.98
CA ASP A 120 -8.84 -6.83 -25.28
C ASP A 120 -8.28 -5.50 -25.83
N GLY A 121 -7.35 -4.87 -25.09
CA GLY A 121 -6.75 -3.59 -25.44
C GLY A 121 -7.50 -2.37 -24.91
N THR A 122 -8.63 -2.54 -24.21
CA THR A 122 -9.31 -1.43 -23.54
C THR A 122 -8.39 -0.80 -22.49
N VAL A 123 -8.26 0.52 -22.52
CA VAL A 123 -7.43 1.28 -21.58
C VAL A 123 -8.31 2.19 -20.75
N LEU A 124 -8.18 2.10 -19.43
CA LEU A 124 -8.86 2.98 -18.48
C LEU A 124 -7.80 3.74 -17.70
N ARG A 125 -7.98 5.06 -17.56
CA ARG A 125 -7.17 5.89 -16.67
C ARG A 125 -8.00 6.32 -15.47
N THR A 126 -7.38 6.35 -14.31
CA THR A 126 -8.02 6.75 -13.07
C THR A 126 -7.07 7.64 -12.26
N GLY A 127 -7.54 8.80 -11.84
CA GLY A 127 -6.82 9.69 -10.93
C GLY A 127 -7.10 9.38 -9.45
N ALA A 128 -6.33 10.00 -8.55
CA ALA A 128 -6.50 9.84 -7.10
C ALA A 128 -7.93 10.15 -6.61
N ASP A 129 -8.61 11.11 -7.22
CA ASP A 129 -9.95 11.55 -6.82
C ASP A 129 -11.08 10.61 -7.28
N GLU A 130 -10.77 9.64 -8.17
CA GLU A 130 -11.74 8.78 -8.83
C GLU A 130 -11.82 7.36 -8.22
N TRP A 131 -10.95 7.04 -7.26
CA TRP A 131 -10.87 5.74 -6.61
C TRP A 131 -11.52 5.75 -5.20
N PRO A 132 -12.32 4.75 -4.80
CA PRO A 132 -12.45 4.44 -3.37
C PRO A 132 -11.05 4.15 -2.79
N ALA A 133 -10.78 4.61 -1.56
CA ALA A 133 -9.47 4.50 -0.91
C ALA A 133 -8.94 3.07 -0.89
N HIS A 134 -8.13 2.73 -1.90
CA HIS A 134 -7.36 1.50 -1.94
C HIS A 134 -6.29 1.55 -0.85
N PRO A 135 -6.02 0.40 -0.21
CA PRO A 135 -4.91 0.32 0.71
C PRO A 135 -3.60 0.67 -0.02
N PRO A 136 -2.63 1.30 0.67
CA PRO A 136 -1.33 1.57 0.10
C PRO A 136 -0.62 0.28 -0.26
N VAL A 137 0.18 0.33 -1.32
CA VAL A 137 1.07 -0.78 -1.70
C VAL A 137 2.24 -0.82 -0.72
N ASP A 138 2.54 -2.00 -0.16
CA ASP A 138 3.64 -2.18 0.80
C ASP A 138 5.01 -2.03 0.12
N LEU A 139 5.59 -0.82 0.16
CA LEU A 139 6.87 -0.50 -0.48
C LEU A 139 8.08 -1.31 0.06
N TYR A 140 7.91 -2.03 1.16
CA TYR A 140 8.93 -2.96 1.65
C TYR A 140 8.89 -4.33 0.97
N ASP A 141 7.82 -4.68 0.25
CA ASP A 141 7.71 -5.97 -0.43
C ASP A 141 8.85 -6.13 -1.46
N PRO A 142 9.73 -7.13 -1.27
CA PRO A 142 10.89 -7.36 -2.13
C PRO A 142 10.51 -7.61 -3.59
N GLU A 143 9.31 -8.10 -3.87
CA GLU A 143 8.91 -8.40 -5.24
C GLU A 143 8.57 -7.16 -6.05
N LEU A 144 8.22 -6.03 -5.42
CA LEU A 144 7.86 -4.81 -6.15
C LEU A 144 9.02 -4.25 -6.98
N ALA A 145 10.26 -4.45 -6.55
CA ALA A 145 11.44 -3.97 -7.26
C ALA A 145 11.53 -4.51 -8.69
N ARG A 146 11.04 -5.73 -8.97
CA ARG A 146 11.04 -6.31 -10.32
C ARG A 146 9.92 -5.77 -11.21
N HIS A 147 8.94 -5.09 -10.61
CA HIS A 147 7.76 -4.53 -11.26
C HIS A 147 7.92 -3.05 -11.57
N THR A 148 9.04 -2.42 -11.18
CA THR A 148 9.25 -1.00 -11.47
C THR A 148 9.38 -0.75 -12.96
N ILE A 149 8.67 0.26 -13.45
CA ILE A 149 8.79 0.78 -14.81
C ILE A 149 9.40 2.18 -14.77
N SER A 150 9.82 2.69 -15.93
CA SER A 150 10.27 4.07 -16.02
C SER A 150 9.08 5.05 -15.94
N ARG A 151 9.35 6.27 -15.49
CA ARG A 151 8.37 7.35 -15.57
C ARG A 151 7.90 7.57 -17.00
N ASP A 152 8.81 7.58 -17.96
CA ASP A 152 8.49 7.84 -19.37
C ASP A 152 7.53 6.80 -19.94
N GLU A 153 7.70 5.53 -19.55
CA GLU A 153 6.79 4.44 -19.91
C GLU A 153 5.40 4.63 -19.29
N PHE A 154 5.31 5.07 -18.04
CA PHE A 154 4.03 5.38 -17.40
C PHE A 154 3.34 6.57 -18.08
N GLU A 155 4.04 7.70 -18.27
CA GLU A 155 3.47 8.92 -18.84
C GLU A 155 3.02 8.70 -20.30
N PHE A 156 3.74 7.86 -21.05
CA PHE A 156 3.32 7.46 -22.39
C PHE A 156 1.97 6.73 -22.36
N ALA A 157 1.80 5.75 -21.48
CA ALA A 157 0.53 5.03 -21.33
C ALA A 157 -0.59 5.94 -20.83
N TRP A 158 -0.31 6.82 -19.86
CA TRP A 158 -1.25 7.78 -19.31
C TRP A 158 -1.77 8.76 -20.37
N ALA A 159 -0.88 9.28 -21.22
CA ALA A 159 -1.27 10.17 -22.31
C ALA A 159 -2.11 9.45 -23.37
N ALA A 160 -1.75 8.20 -23.71
CA ALA A 160 -2.48 7.41 -24.70
C ALA A 160 -3.91 7.09 -24.26
N ALA A 161 -4.14 6.84 -22.97
CA ALA A 161 -5.45 6.54 -22.41
C ALA A 161 -6.45 7.71 -22.49
N GLY A 162 -5.97 8.96 -22.63
CA GLY A 162 -6.81 10.15 -22.70
C GLY A 162 -7.13 10.66 -24.09
N ALA A 163 -6.63 10.01 -25.15
CA ALA A 163 -6.76 10.50 -26.52
C ALA A 163 -8.10 10.14 -27.20
N ASP A 164 -8.88 9.20 -26.66
CA ASP A 164 -10.15 8.74 -27.24
C ASP A 164 -11.39 9.54 -26.79
N ASP A 165 -11.29 10.40 -25.76
CA ASP A 165 -12.41 11.26 -25.31
C ASP A 165 -12.57 12.55 -26.16
N ASP A 166 -11.60 12.84 -27.05
CA ASP A 166 -11.55 14.04 -27.89
C ASP A 166 -11.79 13.76 -29.41
N ALA A 167 -12.32 12.59 -29.76
CA ALA A 167 -12.56 12.15 -31.16
C ALA A 167 -14.03 12.21 -31.61
#